data_AF-A0A7J5A1W2-F1
#
_entry.id   AF-A0A7J5A1W2-F1
#
_cell.length_a   1.000
_cell.length_b   1.000
_cell.length_c   1.000
_cell.angle_alpha   90.00
_cell.angle_beta   90.00
_cell.angle_gamma   90.00
#
_symmetry.space_group_name_H-M   'P 1'
#
loop_
_entity.id
_entity.type
_entity.pdbx_description
1 polymer ?
#
loop_
_entity_poly.entity_id
_entity_poly.type
_entity_poly.pdbx_seq_one_letter_code
_entity_poly.pdbx_strand_id
1 'polypeptide(L)'
;MLSIRPAGECRYDLVSLGEIMLRLDPGEGRVRTARTFRAWEGGGEYNVARGLRRCFGLRTAVVTAFADNEVGRLLEDLVLQGGVDTSLVTWLPYDGVGRAVRNGLNFTERGFGVRGAVGTSDRGHSAASQLRPDQVDWDHLFGTLGVRWLHTGGIYAALSETTPETMEAAMAAAARHGTVVSYDLNYRPSLWKAVGGQARAQEVNRRLARYVDVMIGNEEDFTASLGFEVPDTDASLSELEVANFQRMIEAATKEYDNFKVVATTLRTVRTATVNDWGAIAWADGRFVEATHRPGLEIMDRVGGGDSFASGLIYGLLEKGDLATAVEYGAAHGALAMTTPGDTSMASLREVEALVRGAGARVQR
;
A
#
# COMPACT_ATOMS: atom_id res chain seq x y z
N MET A 1 -5.69 10.89 18.76
CA MET A 1 -5.21 9.53 19.11
C MET A 1 -6.14 8.43 18.58
N LEU A 2 -5.58 7.37 17.97
CA LEU A 2 -6.35 6.24 17.43
C LEU A 2 -6.95 5.37 18.54
N SER A 3 -8.17 4.88 18.34
CA SER A 3 -8.81 3.88 19.21
C SER A 3 -8.64 2.50 18.56
N ILE A 4 -7.67 1.71 19.04
CA ILE A 4 -7.32 0.42 18.44
C ILE A 4 -7.92 -0.70 19.27
N ARG A 5 -8.62 -1.63 18.60
CA ARG A 5 -9.20 -2.81 19.26
C ARG A 5 -8.11 -3.73 19.85
N PRO A 6 -8.34 -4.34 21.02
CA PRO A 6 -7.40 -5.29 21.62
C PRO A 6 -7.18 -6.51 20.72
N ALA A 7 -5.93 -6.98 20.63
CA ALA A 7 -5.60 -8.14 19.79
C ALA A 7 -6.35 -9.42 20.17
N GLY A 8 -6.66 -9.61 21.46
CA GLY A 8 -7.41 -10.77 21.96
C GLY A 8 -8.89 -10.79 21.58
N GLU A 9 -9.45 -9.66 21.13
CA GLU A 9 -10.85 -9.54 20.71
C GLU A 9 -11.03 -9.61 19.18
N CYS A 10 -9.92 -9.70 18.45
CA CYS A 10 -9.92 -9.72 17.00
C CYS A 10 -9.26 -10.99 16.48
N ARG A 11 -9.80 -11.59 15.43
CA ARG A 11 -9.15 -12.66 14.67
C ARG A 11 -7.97 -12.13 13.87
N TYR A 12 -8.09 -10.91 13.32
CA TYR A 12 -7.09 -10.29 12.46
C TYR A 12 -6.55 -8.99 13.04
N ASP A 13 -5.24 -8.81 12.95
CA ASP A 13 -4.60 -7.54 13.25
C ASP A 13 -4.73 -6.58 12.06
N LEU A 14 -4.66 -7.09 10.82
CA LEU A 14 -4.97 -6.32 9.62
C LEU A 14 -5.69 -7.14 8.55
N VAL A 15 -6.71 -6.56 7.93
CA VAL A 15 -7.27 -7.04 6.67
C VAL A 15 -6.98 -6.00 5.59
N SER A 16 -6.47 -6.43 4.43
CA SER A 16 -6.40 -5.58 3.25
C SER A 16 -7.55 -5.84 2.29
N LEU A 17 -7.97 -4.81 1.56
CA LEU A 17 -8.95 -4.89 0.48
C LEU A 17 -8.32 -4.32 -0.79
N GLY A 18 -8.07 -5.16 -1.79
CA GLY A 18 -7.39 -4.73 -3.01
C GLY A 18 -7.22 -5.82 -4.06
N GLU A 19 -6.53 -5.50 -5.14
CA GLU A 19 -6.17 -6.45 -6.20
C GLU A 19 -4.78 -7.03 -5.97
N ILE A 20 -4.65 -8.34 -6.16
CA ILE A 20 -3.35 -9.02 -6.27
C ILE A 20 -3.14 -9.41 -7.73
N MET A 21 -2.02 -8.98 -8.29
CA MET A 21 -1.60 -9.27 -9.66
C MET A 21 -0.43 -10.24 -9.68
N LEU A 22 -0.29 -10.97 -10.78
CA LEU A 22 0.92 -11.73 -11.08
C LEU A 22 1.92 -10.79 -11.75
N ARG A 23 2.99 -10.45 -11.05
CA ARG A 23 4.12 -9.75 -11.61
C ARG A 23 5.03 -10.71 -12.36
N LEU A 24 5.40 -10.31 -13.58
CA LEU A 24 6.37 -11.00 -14.43
C LEU A 24 7.64 -10.14 -14.55
N ASP A 25 8.70 -10.61 -13.93
CA ASP A 25 9.99 -9.92 -13.80
C ASP A 25 11.05 -10.53 -14.74
N PRO A 26 11.59 -9.79 -15.72
CA PRO A 26 12.61 -10.31 -16.65
C PRO A 26 14.02 -10.36 -16.05
N GLY A 27 14.18 -10.10 -14.75
CA GLY A 27 15.47 -10.01 -14.07
C GLY A 27 16.23 -8.76 -14.49
N GLU A 28 17.48 -8.94 -14.93
CA GLU A 28 18.34 -7.84 -15.40
C GLU A 28 17.97 -7.36 -16.83
N GLY A 29 17.14 -8.14 -17.54
CA GLY A 29 16.76 -7.90 -18.92
C GLY A 29 15.62 -6.88 -19.11
N ARG A 30 15.10 -6.85 -20.34
CA ARG A 30 13.92 -6.06 -20.73
C ARG A 30 12.79 -7.00 -21.11
N VAL A 31 11.55 -6.68 -20.75
CA VAL A 31 10.31 -7.39 -21.11
C VAL A 31 10.27 -7.65 -22.63
N ARG A 32 10.58 -6.64 -23.44
CA ARG A 32 10.55 -6.73 -24.91
C ARG A 32 11.55 -7.73 -25.52
N THR A 33 12.56 -8.17 -24.77
CA THR A 33 13.58 -9.13 -25.22
C THR A 33 13.68 -10.35 -24.30
N ALA A 34 12.80 -10.45 -23.30
CA ALA A 34 12.85 -11.52 -22.32
C ALA A 34 12.35 -12.83 -22.93
N ARG A 35 13.03 -13.92 -22.56
CA ARG A 35 12.60 -15.30 -22.88
C ARG A 35 12.14 -16.06 -21.65
N THR A 36 12.35 -15.49 -20.47
CA THR A 36 11.95 -16.02 -19.17
C THR A 36 11.49 -14.87 -18.30
N PHE A 37 10.54 -15.15 -17.42
CA PHE A 37 10.10 -14.23 -16.38
C PHE A 37 10.08 -14.98 -15.06
N ARG A 38 10.52 -14.32 -13.99
CA ARG A 38 10.25 -14.76 -12.63
C ARG A 38 8.88 -14.24 -12.22
N ALA A 39 8.06 -15.14 -11.69
CA ALA A 39 6.75 -14.81 -11.18
C ALA A 39 6.85 -14.30 -9.73
N TRP A 40 6.12 -13.25 -9.43
CA TRP A 40 5.90 -12.71 -8.09
C TRP A 40 4.43 -12.36 -7.93
N GLU A 41 3.89 -12.45 -6.73
CA GLU A 41 2.62 -11.82 -6.40
C GLU A 41 2.85 -10.36 -5.97
N GLY A 42 1.93 -9.46 -6.30
CA GLY A 42 2.04 -8.06 -5.89
C GLY A 42 0.73 -7.30 -6.00
N GLY A 43 0.54 -6.35 -5.08
CA GLY A 43 -0.61 -5.46 -5.04
C GLY A 43 -0.45 -4.53 -3.86
N GLY A 44 -0.69 -3.23 -4.01
CA GLY A 44 -0.32 -2.24 -2.99
C GLY A 44 -0.88 -2.58 -1.61
N GLU A 45 -2.19 -2.84 -1.55
CA GLU A 45 -2.90 -3.18 -0.32
C GLU A 45 -2.47 -4.54 0.24
N TYR A 46 -2.22 -5.52 -0.63
CA TYR A 46 -1.74 -6.85 -0.25
C TYR A 46 -0.31 -6.81 0.28
N ASN A 47 0.59 -6.04 -0.33
CA ASN A 47 1.99 -5.93 0.06
C ASN A 47 2.11 -5.43 1.51
N VAL A 48 1.20 -4.55 1.96
CA VAL A 48 1.08 -4.13 3.36
C VAL A 48 0.71 -5.32 4.27
N ALA A 49 -0.35 -6.06 3.95
CA ALA A 49 -0.78 -7.22 4.73
C ALA A 49 0.29 -8.32 4.78
N ARG A 50 1.00 -8.52 3.67
CA ARG A 50 2.08 -9.48 3.49
C ARG A 50 3.34 -9.08 4.26
N GLY A 51 3.66 -7.78 4.30
CA GLY A 51 4.73 -7.21 5.12
C GLY A 51 4.45 -7.38 6.62
N LEU A 52 3.25 -7.01 7.07
CA LEU A 52 2.79 -7.23 8.45
C LEU A 52 2.84 -8.69 8.88
N ARG A 53 2.46 -9.62 7.99
CA ARG A 53 2.53 -11.04 8.30
C ARG A 53 3.95 -11.56 8.42
N ARG A 54 4.80 -11.29 7.42
CA ARG A 54 6.10 -12.00 7.29
C ARG A 54 7.23 -11.28 7.99
N CYS A 55 7.23 -9.95 7.99
CA CYS A 55 8.23 -9.18 8.71
C CYS A 55 7.90 -9.11 10.21
N PHE A 56 6.64 -8.80 10.53
CA PHE A 56 6.21 -8.42 11.88
C PHE A 56 5.43 -9.51 12.64
N GLY A 57 5.05 -10.61 11.99
CA GLY A 57 4.39 -11.75 12.64
C GLY A 57 2.92 -11.52 12.99
N LEU A 58 2.29 -10.46 12.48
CA LEU A 58 0.88 -10.16 12.76
C LEU A 58 -0.07 -11.07 11.97
N ARG A 59 -1.31 -11.21 12.47
CA ARG A 59 -2.35 -12.02 11.81
C ARG A 59 -3.02 -11.17 10.73
N THR A 60 -2.81 -11.51 9.47
CA THR A 60 -3.40 -10.76 8.36
C THR A 60 -4.22 -11.64 7.43
N ALA A 61 -5.22 -11.02 6.79
CA ALA A 61 -6.01 -11.60 5.71
C ALA A 61 -6.15 -10.60 4.56
N VAL A 62 -6.64 -11.08 3.42
CA VAL A 62 -6.91 -10.24 2.26
C VAL A 62 -8.31 -10.53 1.71
N VAL A 63 -9.11 -9.48 1.55
CA VAL A 63 -10.33 -9.50 0.75
C VAL A 63 -9.93 -9.15 -0.68
N THR A 64 -10.02 -10.13 -1.57
CA THR A 64 -9.73 -9.98 -3.00
C THR A 64 -10.49 -11.04 -3.80
N ALA A 65 -10.28 -11.06 -5.11
CA ALA A 65 -10.86 -12.09 -5.95
C ALA A 65 -9.92 -12.57 -7.05
N PHE A 66 -10.03 -13.86 -7.39
CA PHE A 66 -9.29 -14.51 -8.46
C PHE A 66 -10.21 -15.17 -9.47
N ALA A 67 -9.77 -15.21 -10.72
CA ALA A 67 -10.38 -16.09 -11.71
C ALA A 67 -10.02 -17.54 -11.35
N ASP A 68 -11.00 -18.44 -11.38
CA ASP A 68 -10.82 -19.86 -11.10
C ASP A 68 -10.12 -20.58 -12.27
N ASN A 69 -8.80 -20.38 -12.33
CA ASN A 69 -7.89 -20.99 -13.30
C ASN A 69 -6.48 -21.15 -12.70
N GLU A 70 -5.56 -21.75 -13.47
CA GLU A 70 -4.19 -22.03 -13.03
C GLU A 70 -3.41 -20.78 -12.58
N VAL A 71 -3.66 -19.62 -13.19
CA VAL A 71 -3.03 -18.36 -12.76
C VAL A 71 -3.57 -17.91 -11.40
N GLY A 72 -4.86 -18.10 -11.14
CA GLY A 72 -5.47 -17.81 -9.85
C GLY A 72 -4.95 -18.74 -8.77
N ARG A 73 -4.76 -20.04 -9.08
CA ARG A 73 -4.13 -21.02 -8.17
C ARG A 73 -2.67 -20.68 -7.87
N LEU A 74 -1.91 -20.19 -8.86
CA LEU A 74 -0.55 -19.68 -8.62
C LEU A 74 -0.54 -18.47 -7.69
N LEU A 75 -1.47 -17.52 -7.86
CA LEU A 75 -1.58 -16.37 -6.96
C LEU A 75 -1.94 -16.80 -5.54
N GLU A 76 -2.89 -17.71 -5.37
CA GLU A 76 -3.23 -18.29 -4.07
C GLU A 76 -2.01 -18.94 -3.41
N ASP A 77 -1.25 -19.77 -4.15
CA ASP A 77 -0.06 -20.43 -3.62
C ASP A 77 1.00 -19.41 -3.15
N LEU A 78 1.26 -18.37 -3.94
CA LEU A 78 2.18 -17.29 -3.55
C LEU A 78 1.71 -16.55 -2.29
N VAL A 79 0.41 -16.30 -2.16
CA VAL A 79 -0.19 -15.71 -0.96
C VAL A 79 -0.03 -16.64 0.27
N LEU A 80 -0.26 -17.94 0.09
CA LEU A 80 -0.07 -18.96 1.14
C LEU A 80 1.39 -19.10 1.57
N GLN A 81 2.34 -19.01 0.64
CA GLN A 81 3.77 -18.93 0.95
C GLN A 81 4.08 -17.68 1.79
N GLY A 82 3.31 -16.61 1.60
CA GLY A 82 3.32 -15.41 2.43
C GLY A 82 2.65 -15.55 3.79
N GLY A 83 1.82 -16.58 4.00
CA GLY A 83 1.10 -16.82 5.24
C GLY A 83 -0.06 -15.84 5.51
N VAL A 84 -0.46 -15.03 4.53
CA VAL A 84 -1.67 -14.20 4.62
C VAL A 84 -2.88 -15.13 4.47
N ASP A 85 -3.89 -14.96 5.32
CA ASP A 85 -5.09 -15.81 5.30
C ASP A 85 -5.91 -15.56 4.02
N THR A 86 -6.15 -16.63 3.25
CA THR A 86 -6.86 -16.64 1.96
C THR A 86 -8.34 -16.97 2.09
N SER A 87 -8.87 -17.17 3.30
CA SER A 87 -10.28 -17.55 3.51
C SER A 87 -11.30 -16.50 3.07
N LEU A 88 -10.85 -15.27 2.79
CA LEU A 88 -11.67 -14.16 2.28
C LEU A 88 -11.51 -13.91 0.77
N VAL A 89 -10.83 -14.82 0.05
CA VAL A 89 -10.68 -14.76 -1.40
C VAL A 89 -11.97 -15.25 -2.09
N THR A 90 -12.50 -14.44 -2.99
CA THR A 90 -13.64 -14.83 -3.84
C THR A 90 -13.14 -15.44 -5.15
N TRP A 91 -13.69 -16.58 -5.55
CA TRP A 91 -13.37 -17.23 -6.82
C TRP A 91 -14.46 -16.95 -7.86
N LEU A 92 -14.07 -16.37 -9.00
CA LEU A 92 -14.98 -16.10 -10.12
C LEU A 92 -14.82 -17.18 -11.19
N PRO A 93 -15.93 -17.72 -11.75
CA PRO A 93 -15.86 -18.73 -12.80
C PRO A 93 -15.09 -18.25 -14.03
N TYR A 94 -14.03 -18.97 -14.41
CA TYR A 94 -13.25 -18.66 -15.60
C TYR A 94 -13.96 -19.15 -16.87
N ASP A 95 -13.99 -18.31 -17.90
CA ASP A 95 -14.67 -18.60 -19.17
C ASP A 95 -13.77 -19.36 -20.18
N GLY A 96 -12.59 -19.81 -19.75
CA GLY A 96 -11.62 -20.55 -20.56
C GLY A 96 -10.72 -19.67 -21.44
N VAL A 97 -11.03 -18.39 -21.62
CA VAL A 97 -10.33 -17.51 -22.57
C VAL A 97 -10.02 -16.11 -22.05
N GLY A 98 -10.51 -15.75 -20.86
CA GLY A 98 -10.29 -14.46 -20.23
C GLY A 98 -11.10 -13.30 -20.80
N ARG A 99 -12.28 -13.54 -21.37
CA ARG A 99 -13.12 -12.47 -21.92
C ARG A 99 -13.98 -11.80 -20.83
N ALA A 100 -14.53 -12.58 -19.91
CA ALA A 100 -15.36 -12.10 -18.82
C ALA A 100 -14.54 -11.82 -17.55
N VAL A 101 -13.53 -12.64 -17.27
CA VAL A 101 -12.73 -12.53 -16.05
C VAL A 101 -11.29 -12.98 -16.26
N ARG A 102 -10.35 -12.24 -15.66
CA ARG A 102 -8.91 -12.52 -15.72
C ARG A 102 -8.28 -12.35 -14.34
N ASN A 103 -7.05 -12.82 -14.18
CA ASN A 103 -6.17 -12.37 -13.11
C ASN A 103 -5.28 -11.25 -13.67
N GLY A 104 -5.11 -10.16 -12.93
CA GLY A 104 -4.29 -9.04 -13.39
C GLY A 104 -2.83 -9.46 -13.56
N LEU A 105 -2.19 -9.01 -14.64
CA LEU A 105 -0.78 -9.23 -14.91
C LEU A 105 -0.04 -7.89 -14.88
N ASN A 106 1.20 -7.90 -14.42
CA ASN A 106 2.07 -6.73 -14.49
C ASN A 106 3.50 -7.11 -14.86
N PHE A 107 3.98 -6.67 -16.03
CA PHE A 107 5.37 -6.90 -16.41
C PHE A 107 6.21 -5.76 -15.87
N THR A 108 7.20 -6.06 -15.02
CA THR A 108 7.96 -5.02 -14.32
C THR A 108 9.45 -5.21 -14.48
N GLU A 109 10.07 -4.26 -15.19
CA GLU A 109 11.52 -4.15 -15.39
C GLU A 109 12.13 -3.26 -14.30
N ARG A 110 13.18 -3.73 -13.64
CA ARG A 110 13.95 -2.90 -12.71
C ARG A 110 14.72 -1.82 -13.47
N GLY A 111 14.78 -0.63 -12.89
CA GLY A 111 15.64 0.44 -13.38
C GLY A 111 17.10 0.19 -13.01
N PHE A 112 18.03 0.81 -13.74
CA PHE A 112 19.45 0.76 -13.41
C PHE A 112 20.16 2.03 -13.88
N GLY A 113 20.89 2.70 -12.97
CA GLY A 113 21.57 3.97 -13.27
C GLY A 113 20.60 5.00 -13.86
N VAL A 114 20.87 5.48 -15.07
CA VAL A 114 20.04 6.48 -15.77
C VAL A 114 18.73 5.93 -16.34
N ARG A 115 18.54 4.61 -16.36
CA ARG A 115 17.36 3.96 -16.93
C ARG A 115 16.32 3.72 -15.83
N GLY A 116 15.18 4.41 -15.89
CA GLY A 116 14.06 4.17 -14.98
C GLY A 116 13.47 2.75 -15.07
N ALA A 117 12.77 2.35 -14.00
CA ALA A 117 11.95 1.15 -14.01
C ALA A 117 10.76 1.31 -14.97
N VAL A 118 10.28 0.21 -15.54
CA VAL A 118 9.14 0.22 -16.47
C VAL A 118 8.13 -0.84 -16.05
N GLY A 119 6.89 -0.41 -15.80
CA GLY A 119 5.75 -1.29 -15.61
C GLY A 119 4.89 -1.34 -16.87
N THR A 120 4.45 -2.53 -17.27
CA THR A 120 3.45 -2.75 -18.33
C THR A 120 2.32 -3.55 -17.72
N SER A 121 1.26 -2.85 -17.36
CA SER A 121 0.10 -3.44 -16.69
C SER A 121 -0.91 -3.99 -17.69
N ASP A 122 -1.41 -5.18 -17.42
CA ASP A 122 -2.49 -5.85 -18.14
C ASP A 122 -3.51 -6.38 -17.12
N ARG A 123 -4.35 -5.45 -16.63
CA ARG A 123 -5.31 -5.67 -15.53
C ARG A 123 -6.77 -5.39 -15.90
N GLY A 124 -7.08 -5.35 -17.20
CA GLY A 124 -8.47 -5.24 -17.65
C GLY A 124 -9.27 -6.49 -17.32
N HIS A 125 -10.54 -6.32 -16.91
CA HIS A 125 -11.45 -7.41 -16.54
C HIS A 125 -10.93 -8.33 -15.43
N SER A 126 -10.10 -7.82 -14.52
CA SER A 126 -9.62 -8.66 -13.41
C SER A 126 -10.76 -9.07 -12.47
N ALA A 127 -10.61 -10.21 -11.81
CA ALA A 127 -11.60 -10.70 -10.85
C ALA A 127 -11.80 -9.71 -9.68
N ALA A 128 -10.71 -9.17 -9.13
CA ALA A 128 -10.77 -8.20 -8.03
C ALA A 128 -11.52 -6.91 -8.39
N SER A 129 -11.45 -6.45 -9.64
CA SER A 129 -12.17 -5.24 -10.08
C SER A 129 -13.68 -5.46 -10.23
N GLN A 130 -14.15 -6.71 -10.17
CA GLN A 130 -15.56 -7.08 -10.29
C GLN A 130 -16.23 -7.36 -8.94
N LEU A 131 -15.47 -7.27 -7.84
CA LEU A 131 -16.03 -7.40 -6.50
C LEU A 131 -17.09 -6.32 -6.26
N ARG A 132 -18.18 -6.76 -5.62
CA ARG A 132 -19.32 -5.92 -5.24
C ARG A 132 -19.52 -5.91 -3.73
N PRO A 133 -20.22 -4.88 -3.20
CA PRO A 133 -20.50 -4.74 -1.77
C PRO A 133 -21.17 -5.95 -1.13
N ASP A 134 -22.04 -6.65 -1.87
CA ASP A 134 -22.90 -7.74 -1.39
C ASP A 134 -22.20 -9.10 -1.32
N GLN A 135 -20.97 -9.21 -1.80
CA GLN A 135 -20.23 -10.48 -1.87
C GLN A 135 -19.45 -10.80 -0.60
N VAL A 136 -19.36 -9.86 0.34
CA VAL A 136 -18.65 -10.03 1.62
C VAL A 136 -19.59 -9.65 2.76
N ASP A 137 -19.72 -10.53 3.74
CA ASP A 137 -20.42 -10.21 4.98
C ASP A 137 -19.51 -9.36 5.88
N TRP A 138 -19.58 -8.04 5.68
CA TRP A 138 -18.73 -7.07 6.38
C TRP A 138 -18.99 -7.02 7.89
N ASP A 139 -20.24 -7.20 8.32
CA ASP A 139 -20.58 -7.19 9.74
C ASP A 139 -20.11 -8.48 10.43
N HIS A 140 -20.12 -9.62 9.73
CA HIS A 140 -19.44 -10.81 10.21
C HIS A 140 -17.93 -10.61 10.30
N LEU A 141 -17.29 -10.06 9.26
CA LEU A 141 -15.84 -9.83 9.24
C LEU A 141 -15.38 -8.88 10.35
N PHE A 142 -15.94 -7.66 10.40
CA PHE A 142 -15.49 -6.64 11.34
C PHE A 142 -16.09 -6.82 12.75
N GLY A 143 -17.33 -7.32 12.85
CA GLY A 143 -18.00 -7.52 14.14
C GLY A 143 -17.69 -8.87 14.78
N THR A 144 -18.02 -9.97 14.10
CA THR A 144 -17.93 -11.33 14.67
C THR A 144 -16.50 -11.85 14.71
N LEU A 145 -15.77 -11.79 13.59
CA LEU A 145 -14.36 -12.22 13.56
C LEU A 145 -13.47 -11.19 14.25
N GLY A 146 -13.77 -9.91 14.08
CA GLY A 146 -13.01 -8.82 14.66
C GLY A 146 -11.71 -8.53 13.91
N VAL A 147 -11.52 -7.26 13.56
CA VAL A 147 -10.35 -6.75 12.86
C VAL A 147 -9.89 -5.48 13.56
N ARG A 148 -8.57 -5.33 13.79
CA ARG A 148 -8.03 -4.10 14.39
C ARG A 148 -7.85 -3.01 13.35
N TRP A 149 -7.45 -3.40 12.13
CA TRP A 149 -7.08 -2.50 11.05
C TRP A 149 -7.58 -2.95 9.67
N LEU A 150 -8.21 -2.07 8.90
CA LEU A 150 -8.51 -2.24 7.48
C LEU A 150 -7.56 -1.34 6.67
N HIS A 151 -6.89 -1.90 5.65
CA HIS A 151 -6.09 -1.11 4.72
C HIS A 151 -6.57 -1.26 3.28
N THR A 152 -6.76 -0.14 2.60
CA THR A 152 -7.11 -0.09 1.17
C THR A 152 -6.53 1.17 0.51
N GLY A 153 -6.85 1.45 -0.75
CA GLY A 153 -6.29 2.64 -1.40
C GLY A 153 -6.82 3.00 -2.78
N GLY A 154 -6.24 4.06 -3.33
CA GLY A 154 -6.66 4.69 -4.58
C GLY A 154 -6.42 3.86 -5.83
N ILE A 155 -5.51 2.86 -5.79
CA ILE A 155 -5.39 1.89 -6.87
C ILE A 155 -6.68 1.07 -6.96
N TYR A 156 -7.11 0.43 -5.87
CA TYR A 156 -8.34 -0.35 -5.86
C TYR A 156 -9.57 0.50 -6.19
N ALA A 157 -9.65 1.74 -5.67
CA ALA A 157 -10.73 2.68 -5.99
C ALA A 157 -10.86 3.02 -7.48
N ALA A 158 -9.78 2.87 -8.25
CA ALA A 158 -9.74 3.25 -9.67
C ALA A 158 -9.99 2.09 -10.65
N LEU A 159 -10.19 0.84 -10.16
CA LEU A 159 -10.19 -0.33 -11.05
C LEU A 159 -11.49 -0.52 -11.83
N SER A 160 -12.63 -0.12 -11.27
CA SER A 160 -13.92 -0.24 -11.93
C SER A 160 -14.95 0.72 -11.31
N GLU A 161 -16.17 0.69 -11.83
CA GLU A 161 -17.30 1.39 -11.24
C GLU A 161 -17.73 0.79 -9.89
N THR A 162 -17.53 -0.51 -9.66
CA THR A 162 -17.99 -1.21 -8.45
C THR A 162 -16.99 -1.15 -7.31
N THR A 163 -15.69 -0.99 -7.58
CA THR A 163 -14.68 -0.99 -6.52
C THR A 163 -14.85 0.14 -5.50
N PRO A 164 -15.19 1.40 -5.87
CA PRO A 164 -15.51 2.44 -4.89
C PRO A 164 -16.68 2.08 -3.98
N GLU A 165 -17.70 1.39 -4.50
CA GLU A 165 -18.89 0.99 -3.74
C GLU A 165 -18.54 -0.11 -2.73
N THR A 166 -17.75 -1.10 -3.16
CA THR A 166 -17.25 -2.18 -2.31
C THR A 166 -16.38 -1.61 -1.18
N MET A 167 -15.50 -0.66 -1.49
CA MET A 167 -14.69 0.03 -0.49
C MET A 167 -15.55 0.81 0.50
N GLU A 168 -16.52 1.59 0.02
CA GLU A 168 -17.40 2.37 0.90
C GLU A 168 -18.18 1.47 1.86
N ALA A 169 -18.70 0.33 1.39
CA ALA A 169 -19.37 -0.66 2.24
C ALA A 169 -18.43 -1.25 3.31
N ALA A 170 -17.21 -1.61 2.92
CA ALA A 170 -16.20 -2.15 3.83
C ALA A 170 -15.78 -1.11 4.89
N MET A 171 -15.48 0.12 4.47
CA MET A 171 -15.03 1.20 5.35
C MET A 171 -16.14 1.65 6.31
N ALA A 172 -17.38 1.75 5.83
CA ALA A 172 -18.52 2.05 6.69
C ALA A 172 -18.74 0.95 7.74
N ALA A 173 -18.61 -0.33 7.37
CA ALA A 173 -18.70 -1.44 8.32
C ALA A 173 -17.54 -1.46 9.32
N ALA A 174 -16.31 -1.26 8.84
CA ALA A 174 -15.12 -1.12 9.68
C ALA A 174 -15.33 -0.05 10.76
N ALA A 175 -15.80 1.14 10.36
CA ALA A 175 -16.10 2.24 11.27
C ALA A 175 -17.17 1.89 12.31
N ARG A 176 -18.27 1.22 11.91
CA ARG A 176 -19.33 0.78 12.85
C ARG A 176 -18.80 -0.16 13.94
N HIS A 177 -17.80 -0.99 13.61
CA HIS A 177 -17.23 -1.98 14.52
C HIS A 177 -15.90 -1.54 15.16
N GLY A 178 -15.55 -0.25 15.06
CA GLY A 178 -14.34 0.31 15.68
C GLY A 178 -13.03 -0.21 15.09
N THR A 179 -13.04 -0.65 13.83
CA THR A 179 -11.83 -1.03 13.08
C THR A 179 -11.19 0.24 12.51
N VAL A 180 -9.89 0.44 12.74
CA VAL A 180 -9.15 1.58 12.18
C VAL A 180 -9.03 1.42 10.66
N VAL A 181 -9.27 2.48 9.90
CA VAL A 181 -9.16 2.46 8.43
C VAL A 181 -7.95 3.28 7.98
N SER A 182 -7.01 2.64 7.27
CA SER A 182 -5.96 3.35 6.53
C SER A 182 -6.18 3.31 5.03
N TYR A 183 -5.82 4.41 4.39
CA TYR A 183 -5.99 4.61 2.96
C TYR A 183 -4.71 5.19 2.35
N ASP A 184 -4.15 4.50 1.35
CA ASP A 184 -3.07 5.04 0.53
C ASP A 184 -3.64 5.65 -0.76
N LEU A 185 -3.46 6.96 -0.95
CA LEU A 185 -4.00 7.68 -2.10
C LEU A 185 -3.45 7.16 -3.43
N ASN A 186 -2.16 6.79 -3.46
CA ASN A 186 -1.48 6.08 -4.54
C ASN A 186 -1.98 6.44 -5.95
N TYR A 187 -1.97 7.72 -6.31
CA TYR A 187 -2.62 8.19 -7.53
C TYR A 187 -1.91 7.64 -8.78
N ARG A 188 -2.71 7.04 -9.68
CA ARG A 188 -2.23 6.50 -10.96
C ARG A 188 -2.99 7.15 -12.11
N PRO A 189 -2.37 8.09 -12.85
CA PRO A 189 -3.03 8.80 -13.94
C PRO A 189 -3.65 7.87 -15.00
N SER A 190 -2.99 6.75 -15.31
CA SER A 190 -3.48 5.78 -16.31
C SER A 190 -4.76 5.06 -15.88
N LEU A 191 -4.89 4.71 -14.59
CA LEU A 191 -6.10 4.06 -14.06
C LEU A 191 -7.25 5.06 -14.06
N TRP A 192 -7.05 6.20 -13.42
CA TRP A 192 -8.11 7.22 -13.31
C TRP A 192 -8.57 7.70 -14.67
N LYS A 193 -7.67 7.88 -15.65
CA LYS A 193 -8.05 8.23 -17.03
C LYS A 193 -9.05 7.26 -17.64
N ALA A 194 -8.97 5.96 -17.32
CA ALA A 194 -9.89 4.94 -17.84
C ALA A 194 -11.29 5.02 -17.21
N VAL A 195 -11.42 5.65 -16.04
CA VAL A 195 -12.67 5.72 -15.26
C VAL A 195 -13.16 7.16 -15.03
N GLY A 196 -12.74 8.14 -15.84
CA GLY A 196 -13.26 9.52 -15.78
C GLY A 196 -12.23 10.61 -15.41
N GLY A 197 -10.97 10.25 -15.24
CA GLY A 197 -9.85 11.16 -15.01
C GLY A 197 -9.80 11.74 -13.60
N GLN A 198 -9.06 12.84 -13.45
CA GLN A 198 -8.79 13.47 -12.15
C GLN A 198 -10.05 13.97 -11.45
N ALA A 199 -11.05 14.48 -12.20
CA ALA A 199 -12.32 14.92 -11.61
C ALA A 199 -13.04 13.77 -10.90
N ARG A 200 -13.07 12.58 -11.53
CA ARG A 200 -13.62 11.38 -10.89
C ARG A 200 -12.76 10.92 -9.71
N ALA A 201 -11.44 11.02 -9.82
CA ALA A 201 -10.54 10.72 -8.71
C ALA A 201 -10.87 11.58 -7.48
N GLN A 202 -11.04 12.89 -7.65
CA GLN A 202 -11.42 13.80 -6.58
C GLN A 202 -12.80 13.49 -6.00
N GLU A 203 -13.80 13.25 -6.85
CA GLU A 203 -15.14 12.88 -6.41
C GLU A 203 -15.12 11.62 -5.52
N VAL A 204 -14.50 10.54 -6.00
CA VAL A 204 -14.46 9.24 -5.32
C VAL A 204 -13.64 9.32 -4.03
N ASN A 205 -12.42 9.83 -4.09
CA ASN A 205 -11.53 9.84 -2.93
C ASN A 205 -12.02 10.81 -1.85
N ARG A 206 -12.62 11.96 -2.18
CA ARG A 206 -13.21 12.86 -1.16
C ARG A 206 -14.41 12.23 -0.45
N ARG A 207 -15.19 11.40 -1.16
CA ARG A 207 -16.26 10.59 -0.54
C ARG A 207 -15.67 9.55 0.42
N LEU A 208 -14.69 8.76 -0.04
CA LEU A 208 -14.08 7.68 0.75
C LEU A 208 -13.25 8.22 1.94
N ALA A 209 -12.60 9.38 1.80
CA ALA A 209 -11.79 10.01 2.83
C ALA A 209 -12.54 10.26 4.15
N ARG A 210 -13.88 10.38 4.11
CA ARG A 210 -14.74 10.56 5.29
C ARG A 210 -14.72 9.37 6.27
N TYR A 211 -14.24 8.22 5.83
CA TYR A 211 -14.13 7.01 6.65
C TYR A 211 -12.69 6.68 7.06
N VAL A 212 -11.71 7.53 6.70
CA VAL A 212 -10.28 7.22 6.88
C VAL A 212 -9.75 7.76 8.20
N ASP A 213 -9.10 6.94 9.00
CA ASP A 213 -8.38 7.39 10.20
C ASP A 213 -6.92 7.71 9.90
N VAL A 214 -6.30 6.93 9.00
CA VAL A 214 -4.87 7.05 8.66
C VAL A 214 -4.69 7.23 7.15
N MET A 215 -4.33 8.44 6.73
CA MET A 215 -4.11 8.76 5.33
C MET A 215 -2.62 8.66 4.97
N ILE A 216 -2.30 8.00 3.86
CA ILE A 216 -0.94 7.88 3.32
C ILE A 216 -0.94 8.47 1.90
N GLY A 217 0.04 9.33 1.60
CA GLY A 217 0.19 9.90 0.27
C GLY A 217 1.11 11.13 0.24
N ASN A 218 1.69 11.43 -0.90
CA ASN A 218 2.51 12.62 -1.10
C ASN A 218 1.69 13.84 -1.58
N GLU A 219 2.33 14.98 -1.78
CA GLU A 219 1.66 16.22 -2.20
C GLU A 219 0.92 16.10 -3.53
N GLU A 220 1.52 15.40 -4.49
CA GLU A 220 0.92 15.13 -5.79
C GLU A 220 -0.34 14.27 -5.63
N ASP A 221 -0.30 13.25 -4.77
CA ASP A 221 -1.43 12.36 -4.49
C ASP A 221 -2.60 13.12 -3.85
N PHE A 222 -2.34 13.97 -2.85
CA PHE A 222 -3.37 14.78 -2.20
C PHE A 222 -3.97 15.81 -3.16
N THR A 223 -3.15 16.45 -4.00
CA THR A 223 -3.65 17.37 -5.03
C THR A 223 -4.52 16.63 -6.04
N ALA A 224 -4.02 15.52 -6.58
CA ALA A 224 -4.68 14.78 -7.63
C ALA A 224 -5.96 14.06 -7.15
N SER A 225 -5.93 13.53 -5.92
CA SER A 225 -7.01 12.70 -5.38
C SER A 225 -7.97 13.46 -4.48
N LEU A 226 -7.56 14.55 -3.83
CA LEU A 226 -8.42 15.28 -2.90
C LEU A 226 -8.60 16.76 -3.26
N GLY A 227 -7.77 17.31 -4.16
CA GLY A 227 -7.86 18.70 -4.59
C GLY A 227 -7.24 19.70 -3.61
N PHE A 228 -6.37 19.25 -2.70
CA PHE A 228 -5.61 20.14 -1.84
C PHE A 228 -4.39 20.67 -2.60
N GLU A 229 -4.46 21.92 -3.04
CA GLU A 229 -3.33 22.58 -3.70
C GLU A 229 -2.34 23.15 -2.68
N VAL A 230 -1.04 23.08 -2.98
CA VAL A 230 0.02 23.77 -2.24
C VAL A 230 0.59 24.88 -3.13
N PRO A 231 0.62 26.14 -2.67
CA PRO A 231 1.29 27.21 -3.41
C PRO A 231 2.82 26.95 -3.44
N ASP A 232 3.43 27.04 -4.61
CA ASP A 232 4.86 26.87 -4.93
C ASP A 232 5.44 25.44 -4.85
N THR A 233 5.42 24.73 -5.99
CA THR A 233 6.10 23.43 -6.20
C THR A 233 7.40 23.53 -7.02
N ASP A 234 7.86 24.73 -7.35
CA ASP A 234 9.10 24.92 -8.11
C ASP A 234 10.31 25.05 -7.16
N ALA A 235 10.84 23.94 -6.62
CA ALA A 235 12.28 23.72 -6.37
C ALA A 235 12.59 22.42 -5.59
N SER A 236 13.62 21.71 -6.04
CA SER A 236 14.20 20.52 -5.42
C SER A 236 15.05 20.84 -4.17
N LEU A 237 14.41 21.11 -3.04
CA LEU A 237 15.06 21.16 -1.73
C LEU A 237 14.18 20.41 -0.72
N SER A 238 14.72 19.38 -0.07
CA SER A 238 13.99 18.49 0.85
C SER A 238 13.30 19.21 2.01
N GLU A 239 13.83 20.37 2.45
CA GLU A 239 13.22 21.20 3.48
C GLU A 239 11.94 21.91 3.00
N LEU A 240 11.88 22.27 1.71
CA LEU A 240 10.71 22.90 1.10
C LEU A 240 9.56 21.89 0.98
N GLU A 241 9.87 20.64 0.63
CA GLU A 241 8.93 19.51 0.57
C GLU A 241 8.31 19.23 1.94
N VAL A 242 9.08 19.30 3.03
CA VAL A 242 8.53 19.13 4.38
C VAL A 242 7.54 20.25 4.73
N ALA A 243 7.89 21.52 4.47
CA ALA A 243 7.03 22.65 4.79
C ALA A 243 5.74 22.67 3.94
N ASN A 244 5.84 22.31 2.66
CA ASN A 244 4.71 22.17 1.75
C ASN A 244 3.76 21.07 2.24
N PHE A 245 4.31 19.91 2.60
CA PHE A 245 3.54 18.81 3.15
C PHE A 245 2.83 19.22 4.44
N GLN A 246 3.50 19.90 5.35
CA GLN A 246 2.91 20.38 6.59
C GLN A 246 1.69 21.29 6.34
N ARG A 247 1.82 22.29 5.47
CA ARG A 247 0.71 23.20 5.12
C ARG A 247 -0.48 22.46 4.50
N MET A 248 -0.20 21.51 3.62
CA MET A 248 -1.21 20.70 2.97
C MET A 248 -1.96 19.81 3.97
N ILE A 249 -1.25 19.18 4.91
CA ILE A 249 -1.86 18.37 5.96
C ILE A 249 -2.69 19.23 6.92
N GLU A 250 -2.24 20.44 7.25
CA GLU A 250 -3.04 21.40 8.01
C GLU A 250 -4.35 21.79 7.30
N ALA A 251 -4.34 21.90 5.97
CA ALA A 251 -5.56 22.14 5.18
C ALA A 251 -6.46 20.89 5.16
N ALA A 252 -5.88 19.72 4.91
CA ALA A 252 -6.62 18.45 4.83
C ALA A 252 -7.30 18.09 6.16
N THR A 253 -6.60 18.27 7.29
CA THR A 253 -7.10 17.94 8.62
C THR A 253 -8.12 18.96 9.17
N LYS A 254 -8.21 20.16 8.57
CA LYS A 254 -9.33 21.09 8.80
C LYS A 254 -10.61 20.65 8.09
N GLU A 255 -10.48 20.00 6.93
CA GLU A 255 -11.63 19.50 6.17
C GLU A 255 -12.09 18.12 6.67
N TYR A 256 -11.14 17.25 7.03
CA TYR A 256 -11.37 15.88 7.51
C TYR A 256 -10.93 15.74 8.96
N ASP A 257 -11.85 15.97 9.91
CA ASP A 257 -11.60 15.83 11.35
C ASP A 257 -11.40 14.36 11.79
N ASN A 258 -11.78 13.41 10.93
CA ASN A 258 -11.57 11.99 11.10
C ASN A 258 -10.09 11.58 10.87
N PHE A 259 -9.27 12.36 10.16
CA PHE A 259 -7.86 12.05 10.00
C PHE A 259 -7.13 12.14 11.35
N LYS A 260 -6.67 11.00 11.87
CA LYS A 260 -5.91 10.89 13.13
C LYS A 260 -4.41 10.79 12.88
N VAL A 261 -4.01 10.19 11.77
CA VAL A 261 -2.63 10.14 11.32
C VAL A 261 -2.57 10.46 9.83
N VAL A 262 -1.60 11.27 9.43
CA VAL A 262 -1.28 11.46 8.00
C VAL A 262 0.21 11.26 7.81
N ALA A 263 0.62 10.46 6.83
CA ALA A 263 2.04 10.15 6.65
C ALA A 263 2.45 10.06 5.17
N THR A 264 3.72 10.33 4.92
CA THR A 264 4.30 10.19 3.59
C THR A 264 5.79 9.83 3.65
N THR A 265 6.29 9.28 2.56
CA THR A 265 7.72 9.04 2.36
C THR A 265 8.34 10.23 1.63
N LEU A 266 9.49 10.68 2.10
CA LEU A 266 10.29 11.71 1.45
C LEU A 266 11.31 11.02 0.55
N ARG A 267 11.25 11.28 -0.77
CA ARG A 267 12.12 10.60 -1.75
C ARG A 267 12.67 11.57 -2.79
N THR A 268 13.99 11.69 -2.84
CA THR A 268 14.69 12.35 -3.94
C THR A 268 15.33 11.31 -4.85
N VAL A 269 14.89 11.24 -6.10
CA VAL A 269 15.40 10.27 -7.08
C VAL A 269 16.67 10.81 -7.76
N ARG A 270 17.85 10.31 -7.36
CA ARG A 270 19.13 10.70 -8.01
C ARG A 270 19.40 9.87 -9.26
N THR A 271 19.26 8.56 -9.13
CA THR A 271 19.28 7.59 -10.24
C THR A 271 18.23 6.50 -9.97
N ALA A 272 18.08 5.53 -10.86
CA ALA A 272 17.20 4.39 -10.61
C ALA A 272 17.65 3.50 -9.44
N THR A 273 18.92 3.55 -9.05
CA THR A 273 19.53 2.68 -8.02
C THR A 273 20.04 3.43 -6.80
N VAL A 274 20.00 4.76 -6.79
CA VAL A 274 20.42 5.60 -5.65
C VAL A 274 19.38 6.68 -5.41
N ASN A 275 18.71 6.66 -4.27
CA ASN A 275 17.72 7.66 -3.87
C ASN A 275 17.99 8.16 -2.46
N ASP A 276 17.56 9.37 -2.14
CA ASP A 276 17.40 9.76 -0.74
C ASP A 276 16.06 9.23 -0.24
N TRP A 277 16.02 8.78 1.01
CA TRP A 277 14.84 8.14 1.61
C TRP A 277 14.60 8.61 3.04
N GLY A 278 13.40 9.05 3.32
CA GLY A 278 12.93 9.40 4.66
C GLY A 278 11.41 9.29 4.73
N ALA A 279 10.84 9.76 5.82
CA ALA A 279 9.39 9.84 5.97
C ALA A 279 9.02 10.89 7.02
N ILE A 280 7.81 11.43 6.89
CA ILE A 280 7.21 12.35 7.84
C ILE A 280 5.80 11.87 8.16
N ALA A 281 5.40 12.04 9.41
CA ALA A 281 4.06 11.75 9.86
C ALA A 281 3.52 12.88 10.75
N TRP A 282 2.21 13.04 10.71
CA TRP A 282 1.44 13.98 11.51
C TRP A 282 0.42 13.24 12.36
N ALA A 283 0.26 13.64 13.62
CA ALA A 283 -0.91 13.28 14.44
C ALA A 283 -1.16 14.33 15.51
N ASP A 284 -2.44 14.65 15.76
CA ASP A 284 -2.89 15.57 16.80
C ASP A 284 -2.09 16.91 16.80
N GLY A 285 -1.89 17.50 15.62
CA GLY A 285 -1.20 18.78 15.44
C GLY A 285 0.33 18.73 15.51
N ARG A 286 0.94 17.54 15.64
CA ARG A 286 2.39 17.37 15.76
C ARG A 286 2.95 16.61 14.56
N PHE A 287 4.05 17.12 14.02
CA PHE A 287 4.84 16.45 12.98
C PHE A 287 6.05 15.74 13.60
N VAL A 288 6.38 14.57 13.05
CA VAL A 288 7.60 13.81 13.38
C VAL A 288 8.22 13.29 12.10
N GLU A 289 9.54 13.25 12.06
CA GLU A 289 10.31 12.77 10.92
C GLU A 289 11.09 11.51 11.31
N ALA A 290 11.18 10.59 10.37
CA ALA A 290 12.09 9.46 10.46
C ALA A 290 13.51 9.85 10.05
N THR A 291 14.46 8.99 10.38
CA THR A 291 15.87 9.10 9.99
C THR A 291 15.99 9.26 8.48
N HIS A 292 16.57 10.38 8.05
CA HIS A 292 16.89 10.62 6.65
C HIS A 292 18.08 9.75 6.21
N ARG A 293 17.92 9.04 5.09
CA ARG A 293 18.89 8.10 4.51
C ARG A 293 19.32 8.61 3.14
N PRO A 294 20.30 9.52 3.07
CA PRO A 294 20.78 10.04 1.80
C PRO A 294 21.55 8.96 1.04
N GLY A 295 21.38 8.93 -0.28
CA GLY A 295 22.11 8.01 -1.15
C GLY A 295 21.86 6.52 -0.87
N LEU A 296 20.65 6.15 -0.43
CA LEU A 296 20.24 4.78 -0.25
C LEU A 296 20.34 4.01 -1.58
N GLU A 297 21.12 2.93 -1.57
CA GLU A 297 21.22 2.01 -2.70
C GLU A 297 19.98 1.12 -2.80
N ILE A 298 19.44 0.99 -4.01
CA ILE A 298 18.19 0.29 -4.31
C ILE A 298 18.45 -0.80 -5.33
N MET A 299 18.03 -2.03 -4.98
CA MET A 299 18.00 -3.16 -5.90
C MET A 299 16.68 -3.19 -6.70
N ASP A 300 15.56 -3.09 -6.00
CA ASP A 300 14.23 -3.04 -6.59
C ASP A 300 13.38 -2.07 -5.78
N ARG A 301 12.82 -1.05 -6.43
CA ARG A 301 12.09 0.01 -5.71
C ARG A 301 10.64 -0.37 -5.40
N VAL A 302 10.13 -1.41 -6.06
CA VAL A 302 8.73 -1.84 -5.93
C VAL A 302 8.49 -2.33 -4.50
N GLY A 303 7.32 -2.03 -3.93
CA GLY A 303 6.98 -2.43 -2.55
C GLY A 303 7.60 -1.58 -1.44
N GLY A 304 8.48 -0.62 -1.76
CA GLY A 304 9.09 0.26 -0.73
C GLY A 304 8.07 1.15 0.00
N GLY A 305 7.09 1.70 -0.72
CA GLY A 305 5.99 2.49 -0.13
C GLY A 305 5.03 1.63 0.68
N ASP A 306 4.64 0.47 0.16
CA ASP A 306 3.77 -0.48 0.86
C ASP A 306 4.45 -1.01 2.14
N SER A 307 5.76 -1.24 2.09
CA SER A 307 6.55 -1.63 3.27
C SER A 307 6.66 -0.50 4.29
N PHE A 308 6.74 0.76 3.84
CA PHE A 308 6.58 1.91 4.73
C PHE A 308 5.23 1.89 5.44
N ALA A 309 4.13 1.67 4.70
CA ALA A 309 2.81 1.56 5.29
C ALA A 309 2.71 0.42 6.30
N SER A 310 3.26 -0.77 6.02
CA SER A 310 3.26 -1.87 6.98
C SER A 310 4.07 -1.58 8.24
N GLY A 311 5.26 -0.98 8.13
CA GLY A 311 6.07 -0.62 9.29
C GLY A 311 5.42 0.48 10.14
N LEU A 312 4.79 1.47 9.50
CA LEU A 312 4.01 2.51 10.16
C LEU A 312 2.84 1.90 10.94
N ILE A 313 2.04 1.05 10.29
CA ILE A 313 0.90 0.37 10.92
C ILE A 313 1.35 -0.50 12.09
N TYR A 314 2.43 -1.28 11.93
CA TYR A 314 3.00 -2.07 13.03
C TYR A 314 3.39 -1.18 14.22
N GLY A 315 4.06 -0.06 13.98
CA GLY A 315 4.45 0.87 15.03
C GLY A 315 3.24 1.48 15.76
N LEU A 316 2.18 1.83 15.03
CA LEU A 316 0.93 2.34 15.60
C LEU A 316 0.19 1.27 16.41
N LEU A 317 0.19 0.01 15.96
CA LEU A 317 -0.47 -1.12 16.65
C LEU A 317 0.27 -1.58 17.90
N GLU A 318 1.61 -1.65 17.87
CA GLU A 318 2.41 -2.39 18.85
C GLU A 318 3.43 -1.54 19.64
N LYS A 319 3.78 -0.32 19.18
CA LYS A 319 4.77 0.55 19.86
C LYS A 319 4.15 1.80 20.47
N GLY A 320 3.07 2.31 19.88
CA GLY A 320 2.16 3.29 20.51
C GLY A 320 2.58 4.76 20.42
N ASP A 321 3.76 5.09 19.88
CA ASP A 321 4.17 6.47 19.61
C ASP A 321 4.46 6.72 18.12
N LEU A 322 4.11 7.93 17.66
CA LEU A 322 4.16 8.30 16.25
C LEU A 322 5.59 8.34 15.69
N ALA A 323 6.57 8.80 16.49
CA ALA A 323 7.96 8.93 16.06
C ALA A 323 8.58 7.54 15.82
N THR A 324 8.35 6.60 16.73
CA THR A 324 8.72 5.21 16.54
C THR A 324 7.99 4.61 15.35
N ALA A 325 6.70 4.87 15.18
CA ALA A 325 5.94 4.31 14.06
C ALA A 325 6.47 4.77 12.69
N VAL A 326 6.74 6.07 12.52
CA VAL A 326 7.30 6.59 11.27
C VAL A 326 8.71 6.03 11.01
N GLU A 327 9.52 5.84 12.05
CA GLU A 327 10.86 5.24 11.92
C GLU A 327 10.79 3.76 11.52
N TYR A 328 9.88 2.98 12.10
CA TYR A 328 9.65 1.59 11.68
C TYR A 328 9.20 1.51 10.21
N GLY A 329 8.30 2.41 9.79
CA GLY A 329 7.91 2.54 8.39
C GLY A 329 9.11 2.83 7.50
N ALA A 330 9.88 3.88 7.81
CA ALA A 330 11.02 4.28 6.99
C ALA A 330 12.10 3.19 6.93
N ALA A 331 12.40 2.52 8.04
CA ALA A 331 13.34 1.41 8.11
C ALA A 331 12.87 0.21 7.28
N HIS A 332 11.60 -0.18 7.41
CA HIS A 332 11.05 -1.32 6.67
C HIS A 332 11.00 -1.07 5.16
N GLY A 333 10.58 0.12 4.74
CA GLY A 333 10.61 0.53 3.34
C GLY A 333 12.01 0.56 2.74
N ALA A 334 13.02 1.03 3.51
CA ALA A 334 14.41 0.98 3.08
C ALA A 334 14.91 -0.45 2.88
N LEU A 335 14.61 -1.36 3.83
CA LEU A 335 15.01 -2.76 3.74
C LEU A 335 14.31 -3.50 2.60
N ALA A 336 13.01 -3.24 2.36
CA ALA A 336 12.25 -3.87 1.30
C ALA A 336 12.86 -3.63 -0.09
N MET A 337 13.45 -2.46 -0.29
CA MET A 337 14.09 -2.09 -1.56
C MET A 337 15.45 -2.77 -1.81
N THR A 338 15.97 -3.54 -0.84
CA THR A 338 17.25 -4.27 -0.96
C THR A 338 17.08 -5.67 -1.57
N THR A 339 15.85 -6.12 -1.78
CA THR A 339 15.50 -7.44 -2.31
C THR A 339 14.59 -7.35 -3.52
N PRO A 340 14.58 -8.35 -4.42
CA PRO A 340 13.73 -8.34 -5.59
C PRO A 340 12.26 -8.65 -5.26
N GLY A 341 11.34 -8.22 -6.12
CA GLY A 341 9.92 -8.52 -5.99
C GLY A 341 9.12 -7.38 -5.36
N ASP A 342 7.84 -7.61 -5.08
CA ASP A 342 6.92 -6.60 -4.53
C ASP A 342 6.81 -6.66 -3.01
N THR A 343 7.13 -7.82 -2.43
CA THR A 343 6.91 -8.10 -1.01
C THR A 343 8.23 -8.07 -0.25
N SER A 344 8.21 -7.52 0.95
CA SER A 344 9.40 -7.45 1.79
C SER A 344 9.89 -8.84 2.20
N MET A 345 11.20 -9.03 2.14
CA MET A 345 11.92 -10.19 2.69
C MET A 345 12.58 -9.89 4.05
N ALA A 346 12.39 -8.68 4.58
CA ALA A 346 12.98 -8.27 5.86
C ALA A 346 12.31 -8.98 7.05
N SER A 347 13.08 -9.14 8.12
CA SER A 347 12.62 -9.62 9.42
C SER A 347 12.46 -8.47 10.43
N LEU A 348 11.61 -8.65 11.45
CA LEU A 348 11.50 -7.71 12.56
C LEU A 348 12.86 -7.37 13.18
N ARG A 349 13.76 -8.36 13.32
CA ARG A 349 15.11 -8.15 13.85
C ARG A 349 15.91 -7.16 13.01
N GLU A 350 15.84 -7.25 11.69
CA GLU A 350 16.54 -6.32 10.80
C GLU A 350 15.95 -4.92 10.86
N VAL A 351 14.61 -4.81 10.88
CA VAL A 351 13.91 -3.52 11.05
C VAL A 351 14.36 -2.87 12.37
N GLU A 352 14.27 -3.60 13.48
CA GLU A 352 14.67 -3.10 14.80
C GLU A 352 16.16 -2.75 14.88
N ALA A 353 17.03 -3.50 14.20
CA ALA A 353 18.45 -3.17 14.13
C ALA A 353 18.66 -1.83 13.41
N LEU A 354 17.99 -1.63 12.27
CA LEU A 354 18.08 -0.38 11.51
C LEU A 354 17.48 0.81 12.27
N VAL A 355 16.35 0.62 12.95
CA VAL A 355 15.72 1.63 13.84
C VAL A 355 16.69 2.06 14.95
N ARG A 356 17.50 1.13 15.49
CA ARG A 356 18.54 1.44 16.50
C ARG A 356 19.83 2.02 15.90
N GLY A 357 19.89 2.27 14.59
CA GLY A 357 21.06 2.82 13.92
C GLY A 357 22.18 1.81 13.64
N ALA A 358 21.86 0.50 13.58
CA ALA A 358 22.84 -0.49 13.17
C ALA A 358 23.23 -0.31 11.68
N GLY A 359 24.53 -0.36 11.38
CA GLY A 359 25.04 -0.35 10.01
C GLY A 359 25.12 -1.74 9.38
N ALA A 360 25.59 -1.81 8.13
CA ALA A 360 25.69 -3.05 7.34
C ALA A 360 26.84 -4.02 7.76
N ARG A 361 27.29 -3.97 9.02
CA ARG A 361 28.30 -4.90 9.51
C ARG A 361 27.73 -6.31 9.59
N VAL A 362 28.57 -7.32 9.31
CA VAL A 362 28.18 -8.74 9.37
C VAL A 362 27.56 -9.06 10.73
N GLN A 363 26.32 -9.55 10.71
CA GLN A 363 25.66 -10.10 11.91
C GLN A 363 25.99 -11.61 11.96
N ARG A 364 26.55 -12.08 13.09
CA ARG A 364 26.89 -13.50 13.33
C ARG A 364 25.99 -14.10 14.39
#